data_AF-A0A1G8AJP7-F1
#
_entry.id   AF-A0A1G8AJP7-F1
#
_cell.length_a   1.000
_cell.length_b   1.000
_cell.length_c   1.000
_cell.angle_alpha   90.00
_cell.angle_beta   90.00
_cell.angle_gamma   90.00
#
_symmetry.space_group_name_H-M   'P 1'
#
loop_
_entity.id
_entity.type
_entity.pdbx_description
1 polymer ?
#
loop_
_entity_poly.entity_id
_entity_poly.type
_entity_poly.pdbx_seq_one_letter_code
_entity_poly.pdbx_strand_id
1 'polypeptide(L)'
;MKKIAYYLLASILIGTACSPLISNFDRFAYRQITSLKVDALSLMDEATSDYASHAAEVKALQSDLNKTVEYNKHRLNNDITNKMYALLNDPEANLLGGFLVKWQNDGRCSPAYITDKKKQIAFSFDQIADLEIRKIKR
;
A
#
# COMPACT_ATOMS: atom_id res chain seq x y z
N MET A 1 -52.41 14.06 -3.88
CA MET A 1 -51.22 14.21 -4.75
C MET A 1 -50.00 14.77 -4.00
N LYS A 2 -50.07 15.96 -3.36
CA LYS A 2 -48.93 16.54 -2.61
C LYS A 2 -48.36 15.62 -1.51
N LYS A 3 -49.21 14.95 -0.71
CA LYS A 3 -48.77 14.00 0.33
C LYS A 3 -48.00 12.79 -0.24
N ILE A 4 -48.44 12.24 -1.38
CA ILE A 4 -47.76 11.14 -2.08
C ILE A 4 -46.40 11.61 -2.62
N ALA A 5 -46.32 12.85 -3.12
CA ALA A 5 -45.05 13.46 -3.53
C ALA A 5 -44.10 13.68 -2.33
N TYR A 6 -44.59 14.07 -1.15
CA TYR A 6 -43.78 14.16 0.07
C TYR A 6 -43.28 12.80 0.55
N TYR A 7 -44.10 11.75 0.49
CA TYR A 7 -43.67 10.40 0.83
C TYR A 7 -42.65 9.85 -0.19
N LEU A 8 -42.84 10.10 -1.49
CA LEU A 8 -41.86 9.74 -2.52
C LEU A 8 -40.53 10.50 -2.34
N LEU A 9 -40.59 11.79 -2.02
CA LEU A 9 -39.40 12.60 -1.76
C LEU A 9 -38.67 12.15 -0.48
N ALA A 10 -39.40 11.81 0.58
CA ALA A 10 -38.83 11.28 1.81
C ALA A 10 -38.17 9.90 1.62
N SER A 11 -38.77 9.01 0.81
CA SER A 11 -38.19 7.70 0.49
C SER A 11 -36.90 7.80 -0.35
N ILE A 12 -36.79 8.80 -1.24
CA ILE A 12 -35.58 9.05 -2.04
C ILE A 12 -34.44 9.59 -1.17
N LEU A 13 -34.72 10.41 -0.14
CA LEU A 13 -33.70 10.96 0.75
C LEU A 13 -33.08 9.91 1.71
N ILE A 14 -33.79 8.83 2.05
CA ILE A 14 -33.28 7.80 2.96
C ILE A 14 -32.34 6.81 2.22
N GLY A 15 -32.47 6.68 0.90
CA GLY A 15 -31.70 5.74 0.08
C GLY A 15 -30.25 6.13 -0.22
N THR A 16 -29.86 7.40 -0.04
CA THR A 16 -28.52 7.91 -0.40
C THR A 16 -27.54 8.00 0.77
N ALA A 17 -27.99 7.73 2.00
CA ALA A 17 -27.20 7.96 3.21
C ALA A 17 -26.19 6.84 3.56
N CYS A 18 -26.16 5.72 2.82
CA CYS A 18 -25.29 4.59 3.11
C CYS A 18 -24.11 4.50 2.15
N SER A 19 -23.19 5.46 2.21
CA SER A 19 -21.88 5.32 1.56
C SER A 19 -20.92 4.56 2.49
N PRO A 20 -20.19 3.54 2.01
CA PRO A 20 -19.35 2.71 2.88
C PRO A 20 -18.15 3.52 3.39
N LEU A 21 -17.88 3.49 4.71
CA LEU A 21 -16.76 4.22 5.32
C LEU A 21 -15.36 3.83 4.79
N ILE A 22 -15.23 2.65 4.17
CA ILE A 22 -13.99 2.14 3.57
C ILE A 22 -14.29 1.59 2.18
N SER A 23 -13.30 1.62 1.29
CA SER A 23 -13.36 1.00 -0.02
C SER A 23 -13.78 -0.48 0.04
N ASN A 24 -14.43 -0.97 -1.01
CA ASN A 24 -14.73 -2.40 -1.16
C ASN A 24 -13.44 -3.19 -1.47
N PHE A 25 -13.45 -4.48 -1.16
CA PHE A 25 -12.37 -5.38 -1.53
C PHE A 25 -12.10 -5.36 -3.04
N ASP A 26 -10.82 -5.29 -3.38
CA ASP A 26 -10.33 -5.37 -4.75
C ASP A 26 -9.23 -6.43 -4.88
N ARG A 27 -9.50 -7.42 -5.74
CA ARG A 27 -8.59 -8.55 -5.99
C ARG A 27 -7.28 -8.09 -6.65
N PHE A 28 -7.33 -7.06 -7.50
CA PHE A 28 -6.16 -6.52 -8.16
C PHE A 28 -5.27 -5.77 -7.15
N ALA A 29 -5.86 -4.97 -6.26
CA ALA A 29 -5.15 -4.33 -5.15
C ALA A 29 -4.47 -5.36 -4.25
N TYR A 30 -5.19 -6.41 -3.85
CA TYR A 30 -4.61 -7.50 -3.04
C TYR A 30 -3.42 -8.16 -3.73
N ARG A 31 -3.56 -8.47 -5.04
CA ARG A 31 -2.47 -9.04 -5.83
C ARG A 31 -1.25 -8.12 -5.91
N GLN A 32 -1.45 -6.81 -6.10
CA GLN A 32 -0.35 -5.83 -6.11
C GLN A 32 0.38 -5.80 -4.76
N ILE A 33 -0.36 -5.81 -3.64
CA ILE A 33 0.23 -5.86 -2.29
C ILE A 33 1.12 -7.09 -2.14
N THR A 34 0.61 -8.27 -2.50
CA THR A 34 1.36 -9.52 -2.34
C THR A 34 2.57 -9.60 -3.28
N SER A 35 2.47 -9.09 -4.51
CA SER A 35 3.60 -9.03 -5.45
C SER A 35 4.69 -8.11 -4.91
N LEU A 36 4.33 -6.86 -4.58
CA LEU A 36 5.28 -5.88 -4.05
C LEU A 36 5.98 -6.36 -2.78
N LYS A 37 5.27 -7.06 -1.90
CA LYS A 37 5.90 -7.66 -0.71
C LYS A 37 7.03 -8.62 -1.10
N VAL A 38 6.75 -9.55 -2.02
CA VAL A 38 7.74 -10.54 -2.45
C VAL A 38 8.92 -9.85 -3.14
N ASP A 39 8.63 -8.97 -4.10
CA ASP A 39 9.65 -8.27 -4.88
C ASP A 39 10.54 -7.40 -3.99
N ALA A 40 9.95 -6.65 -3.04
CA ALA A 40 10.70 -5.84 -2.09
C ALA A 40 11.58 -6.70 -1.18
N LEU A 41 11.03 -7.75 -0.58
CA LEU A 41 11.79 -8.60 0.35
C LEU A 41 12.90 -9.38 -0.35
N SER A 42 12.72 -9.75 -1.61
CA SER A 42 13.76 -10.36 -2.43
C SER A 42 14.87 -9.36 -2.74
N LEU A 43 14.53 -8.15 -3.18
CA LEU A 43 15.52 -7.12 -3.47
C LEU A 43 16.32 -6.70 -2.22
N MET A 44 15.69 -6.72 -1.06
CA MET A 44 16.37 -6.46 0.21
C MET A 44 17.47 -7.48 0.54
N ASP A 45 17.36 -8.74 0.09
CA ASP A 45 18.40 -9.75 0.30
C ASP A 45 19.68 -9.42 -0.46
N GLU A 46 19.53 -8.76 -1.62
CA GLU A 46 20.66 -8.31 -2.44
C GLU A 46 21.41 -7.12 -1.82
N ALA A 47 20.86 -6.46 -0.80
CA ALA A 47 21.47 -5.26 -0.22
C ALA A 47 22.80 -5.50 0.52
N THR A 48 23.30 -6.74 0.57
CA THR A 48 24.68 -7.03 0.98
C THR A 48 25.72 -6.68 -0.09
N SER A 49 25.28 -6.53 -1.35
CA SER A 49 26.08 -6.11 -2.49
C SER A 49 25.90 -4.60 -2.75
N ASP A 50 26.69 -4.08 -3.70
CA ASP A 50 26.70 -2.66 -4.04
C ASP A 50 25.39 -2.20 -4.69
N TYR A 51 24.80 -1.12 -4.18
CA TYR A 51 23.57 -0.53 -4.70
C TYR A 51 23.64 -0.26 -6.21
N ALA A 52 24.79 0.19 -6.74
CA ALA A 52 24.90 0.53 -8.15
C ALA A 52 24.66 -0.70 -9.06
N SER A 53 24.97 -1.92 -8.58
CA SER A 53 24.68 -3.16 -9.30
C SER A 53 23.18 -3.49 -9.38
N HIS A 54 22.37 -2.93 -8.47
CA HIS A 54 20.94 -3.20 -8.34
C HIS A 54 20.04 -1.96 -8.57
N ALA A 55 20.62 -0.83 -9.00
CA ALA A 55 19.89 0.42 -9.17
C ALA A 55 18.71 0.31 -10.16
N ALA A 56 18.81 -0.55 -11.17
CA ALA A 56 17.73 -0.81 -12.11
C ALA A 56 16.54 -1.53 -11.45
N GLU A 57 16.81 -2.49 -10.57
CA GLU A 57 15.79 -3.25 -9.85
C GLU A 57 15.13 -2.39 -8.77
N VAL A 58 15.90 -1.56 -8.07
CA VAL A 58 15.35 -0.56 -7.14
C VAL A 58 14.42 0.40 -7.89
N LYS A 59 14.82 0.89 -9.06
CA LYS A 59 13.97 1.74 -9.90
C LYS A 59 12.70 1.02 -10.36
N ALA A 60 12.80 -0.26 -10.70
CA ALA A 60 11.64 -1.08 -11.09
C ALA A 60 10.65 -1.23 -9.93
N LEU A 61 11.14 -1.62 -8.74
CA LEU A 61 10.33 -1.73 -7.53
C LEU A 61 9.64 -0.40 -7.19
N GLN A 62 10.37 0.71 -7.26
CA GLN A 62 9.81 2.04 -7.01
C GLN A 62 8.73 2.41 -8.04
N SER A 63 8.92 2.01 -9.31
CA SER A 63 7.91 2.22 -10.35
C SER A 63 6.63 1.43 -10.06
N ASP A 64 6.74 0.18 -9.64
CA ASP A 64 5.59 -0.67 -9.33
C ASP A 64 4.85 -0.21 -8.07
N LEU A 65 5.60 0.28 -7.07
CA LEU A 65 5.04 0.92 -5.89
C LEU A 65 4.27 2.20 -6.27
N ASN A 66 4.83 3.03 -7.15
CA ASN A 66 4.17 4.24 -7.64
C ASN A 66 2.90 3.93 -8.45
N LYS A 67 2.92 2.89 -9.29
CA LYS A 67 1.72 2.41 -10.02
C LYS A 67 0.64 1.98 -9.03
N THR A 68 1.02 1.27 -7.97
CA THR A 68 0.09 0.80 -6.93
C THR A 68 -0.49 1.96 -6.14
N VAL A 69 0.33 2.94 -5.76
CA VAL A 69 -0.13 4.18 -5.11
C VAL A 69 -1.13 4.92 -6.00
N GLU A 70 -0.79 5.11 -7.27
CA GLU A 70 -1.66 5.81 -8.22
C GLU A 70 -2.99 5.09 -8.41
N TYR A 71 -2.97 3.77 -8.57
CA TYR A 71 -4.18 2.95 -8.63
C TYR A 71 -5.07 3.13 -7.38
N ASN A 72 -4.47 3.16 -6.18
CA ASN A 72 -5.22 3.26 -4.93
C ASN A 72 -5.78 4.67 -4.66
N LYS A 73 -5.19 5.74 -5.22
CA LYS A 73 -5.72 7.12 -5.14
C LYS A 73 -7.10 7.26 -5.79
N HIS A 74 -7.36 6.52 -6.86
CA HIS A 74 -8.62 6.59 -7.60
C HIS A 74 -9.73 5.68 -7.02
N ARG A 75 -9.46 5.00 -5.90
CA ARG A 75 -10.45 4.17 -5.20
C ARG A 75 -11.18 4.99 -4.14
N LEU A 76 -12.52 4.98 -4.20
CA LEU A 76 -13.39 5.65 -3.22
C LEU A 76 -13.12 5.14 -1.80
N ASN A 77 -13.03 6.06 -0.83
CA ASN A 77 -12.89 5.77 0.61
C ASN A 77 -11.66 4.90 0.95
N ASN A 78 -10.52 5.16 0.30
CA ASN A 78 -9.29 4.36 0.43
C ASN A 78 -8.14 5.10 1.16
N ASP A 79 -8.45 6.17 1.88
CA ASP A 79 -7.46 7.06 2.50
C ASP A 79 -6.52 6.36 3.48
N ILE A 80 -7.01 5.37 4.23
CA ILE A 80 -6.18 4.59 5.16
C ILE A 80 -5.12 3.81 4.38
N THR A 81 -5.51 3.09 3.34
CA THR A 81 -4.57 2.36 2.47
C THR A 81 -3.55 3.32 1.84
N ASN A 82 -3.98 4.49 1.37
CA ASN A 82 -3.09 5.50 0.81
C ASN A 82 -2.05 6.01 1.83
N LYS A 83 -2.46 6.25 3.09
CA LYS A 83 -1.55 6.66 4.18
C LYS A 83 -0.55 5.55 4.53
N MET A 84 -0.97 4.29 4.51
CA MET A 84 -0.06 3.16 4.77
C MET A 84 1.00 3.03 3.68
N TYR A 85 0.63 3.19 2.41
CA TYR A 85 1.62 3.23 1.32
C TYR A 85 2.54 4.45 1.40
N ALA A 86 2.02 5.61 1.80
CA ALA A 86 2.84 6.80 2.00
C ALA A 86 3.91 6.54 3.05
N LEU A 87 3.54 5.96 4.20
CA LEU A 87 4.50 5.62 5.26
C LEU A 87 5.49 4.53 4.83
N LEU A 88 5.02 3.52 4.10
CA LEU A 88 5.87 2.45 3.57
C LEU A 88 6.94 3.00 2.63
N ASN A 89 6.58 3.97 1.79
CA ASN A 89 7.42 4.54 0.74
C ASN A 89 8.17 5.81 1.16
N ASP A 90 7.97 6.30 2.38
CA ASP A 90 8.57 7.55 2.84
C ASP A 90 10.10 7.39 2.96
N PRO A 91 10.91 8.17 2.22
CA PRO A 91 12.37 8.10 2.27
C PRO A 91 12.96 8.48 3.63
N GLU A 92 12.22 9.26 4.43
CA GLU A 92 12.63 9.68 5.76
C GLU A 92 12.12 8.72 6.85
N ALA A 93 11.22 7.79 6.50
CA ALA A 93 10.68 6.82 7.42
C ALA A 93 11.54 5.56 7.53
N ASN A 94 11.36 4.84 8.63
CA ASN A 94 12.13 3.62 8.93
C ASN A 94 11.65 2.34 8.22
N LEU A 95 10.87 2.47 7.13
CA LEU A 95 10.30 1.36 6.35
C LEU A 95 11.04 1.18 5.01
N LEU A 96 10.33 0.82 3.93
CA LEU A 96 10.93 0.48 2.64
C LEU A 96 11.63 1.68 2.02
N GLY A 97 11.00 2.86 2.02
CA GLY A 97 11.59 4.10 1.49
C GLY A 97 12.95 4.41 2.13
N GLY A 98 13.00 4.56 3.45
CA GLY A 98 14.27 4.82 4.14
C GLY A 98 15.27 3.66 4.10
N PHE A 99 14.83 2.41 3.96
CA PHE A 99 15.75 1.30 3.69
C PHE A 99 16.47 1.48 2.36
N LEU A 100 15.74 1.82 1.28
CA LEU A 100 16.32 2.03 -0.04
C LEU A 100 17.27 3.24 -0.05
N VAL A 101 16.91 4.33 0.62
CA VAL A 101 17.79 5.51 0.77
C VAL A 101 19.07 5.15 1.54
N LYS A 102 18.95 4.39 2.63
CA LYS A 102 20.13 3.94 3.38
C LYS A 102 21.04 3.08 2.51
N TRP A 103 20.49 2.12 1.77
CA TRP A 103 21.28 1.28 0.88
C TRP A 103 21.96 2.09 -0.21
N GLN A 104 21.27 3.07 -0.80
CA GLN A 104 21.82 4.00 -1.77
C GLN A 104 22.99 4.81 -1.21
N ASN A 105 22.86 5.32 0.02
CA ASN A 105 23.88 6.16 0.65
C ASN A 105 25.10 5.37 1.13
N ASP A 106 24.88 4.21 1.74
CA ASP A 106 25.93 3.39 2.34
C ASP A 106 26.58 2.44 1.32
N GLY A 107 25.98 2.30 0.13
CA GLY A 107 26.34 1.35 -0.92
C GLY A 107 25.94 -0.08 -0.58
N ARG A 108 26.02 -0.50 0.69
CA ARG A 108 25.69 -1.85 1.18
C ARG A 108 25.10 -1.79 2.59
N CYS A 109 24.33 -2.81 2.94
CA CYS A 109 23.75 -3.04 4.25
C CYS A 109 24.31 -4.31 4.90
N SER A 110 24.40 -4.34 6.25
CA SER A 110 24.83 -5.55 6.95
C SER A 110 23.72 -6.62 6.94
N PRO A 111 24.07 -7.92 6.91
CA PRO A 111 23.08 -9.00 6.94
C PRO A 111 22.14 -8.94 8.15
N ALA A 112 22.65 -8.53 9.32
CA ALA A 112 21.85 -8.37 10.53
C ALA A 112 20.79 -7.25 10.37
N TYR A 113 21.21 -6.09 9.82
CA TYR A 113 20.30 -4.99 9.54
C TYR A 113 19.22 -5.37 8.55
N ILE A 114 19.59 -6.04 7.45
CA ILE A 114 18.66 -6.53 6.43
C ILE A 114 17.64 -7.47 7.05
N THR A 115 18.09 -8.46 7.83
CA THR A 115 17.22 -9.45 8.48
C THR A 115 16.15 -8.80 9.36
N ASP A 116 16.53 -7.83 10.19
CA ASP A 116 15.59 -7.17 11.08
C ASP A 116 14.67 -6.19 10.36
N LYS A 117 15.19 -5.46 9.36
CA LYS A 117 14.36 -4.57 8.54
C LYS A 117 13.37 -5.33 7.68
N LYS A 118 13.74 -6.48 7.13
CA LYS A 118 12.83 -7.35 6.38
C LYS A 118 11.63 -7.76 7.22
N LYS A 119 11.80 -8.08 8.50
CA LYS A 119 10.67 -8.41 9.41
C LYS A 119 9.71 -7.22 9.55
N GLN A 120 10.25 -6.01 9.75
CA GLN A 120 9.44 -4.79 9.91
C GLN A 120 8.66 -4.47 8.63
N ILE A 121 9.33 -4.48 7.48
CA ILE A 121 8.73 -4.18 6.18
C ILE A 121 7.72 -5.26 5.77
N ALA A 122 8.04 -6.55 6.00
CA ALA A 122 7.12 -7.65 5.77
C ALA A 122 5.83 -7.48 6.59
N PHE A 123 5.96 -7.14 7.87
CA PHE A 123 4.82 -6.84 8.73
C PHE A 123 4.00 -5.66 8.21
N SER A 124 4.64 -4.58 7.76
CA SER A 124 3.92 -3.44 7.15
C SER A 124 3.12 -3.84 5.91
N PHE A 125 3.68 -4.66 5.01
CA PHE A 125 2.93 -5.21 3.88
C PHE A 125 1.76 -6.09 4.34
N ASP A 126 1.96 -6.91 5.37
CA ASP A 126 0.90 -7.75 5.94
C ASP A 126 -0.25 -6.91 6.51
N GLN A 127 0.05 -5.78 7.16
CA GLN A 127 -0.99 -4.86 7.61
C GLN A 127 -1.82 -4.28 6.45
N ILE A 128 -1.17 -3.94 5.32
CA ILE A 128 -1.88 -3.43 4.13
C ILE A 128 -2.76 -4.53 3.52
N ALA A 129 -2.22 -5.76 3.40
CA ALA A 129 -2.95 -6.93 2.90
C ALA A 129 -4.14 -7.30 3.79
N ASP A 130 -3.95 -7.31 5.11
CA ASP A 130 -4.99 -7.59 6.10
C ASP A 130 -6.12 -6.57 6.03
N LEU A 131 -5.79 -5.28 5.87
CA LEU A 131 -6.79 -4.24 5.69
C LEU A 131 -7.60 -4.49 4.41
N GLU A 132 -6.95 -4.86 3.30
CA GLU A 132 -7.63 -5.16 2.04
C GLU A 132 -8.54 -6.39 2.18
N ILE A 133 -8.08 -7.49 2.76
CA ILE A 133 -8.90 -8.70 2.99
C ILE A 133 -10.10 -8.40 3.90
N ARG A 134 -9.93 -7.58 4.94
CA ARG A 134 -11.03 -7.24 5.86
C ARG A 134 -12.17 -6.49 5.16
N LYS A 135 -11.94 -5.89 4.00
CA LYS A 135 -12.98 -5.28 3.16
C LYS A 135 -13.92 -6.31 2.51
N ILE A 136 -13.58 -7.61 2.50
CA ILE A 136 -14.46 -8.70 2.02
C ILE A 136 -15.65 -8.89 2.96
N LYS A 137 -15.44 -8.73 4.28
CA LYS A 137 -16.43 -9.03 5.31
C LYS A 137 -17.44 -7.90 5.54
N ARG A 138 -17.55 -6.94 4.62
CA ARG A 138 -18.36 -5.73 4.78
C ARG A 138 -19.48 -5.66 3.76
#